data_AF-A0A0X1T6H1-F1
#
_entry.id   AF-A0A0X1T6H1-F1
#
_cell.length_a   1.000
_cell.length_b   1.000
_cell.length_c   1.000
_cell.angle_alpha   90.00
_cell.angle_beta   90.00
_cell.angle_gamma   90.00
#
_symmetry.space_group_name_H-M   'P 1'
#
loop_
_entity.id
_entity.type
_entity.pdbx_description
1 polymer ?
#
loop_
_entity_poly.entity_id
_entity_poly.type
_entity_poly.pdbx_seq_one_letter_code
_entity_poly.pdbx_strand_id
1 'polypeptide(L)' 'MNLYEAERRLLLAIHEGQEVAEGEEYDTCARLIHYGLVKGDDISNFKGNRYGYLKATAIGREVLAA' A
#
# COMPACT_ATOMS: atom_id res chain seq x y z
N MET A 1 -7.61 9.89 10.98
CA MET A 1 -7.74 8.45 10.65
C MET A 1 -6.60 7.74 11.34
N ASN A 2 -6.85 6.69 12.12
CA ASN A 2 -5.78 5.94 12.78
C ASN A 2 -5.48 4.69 11.95
N LEU A 3 -4.27 4.61 11.40
CA LEU A 3 -3.79 3.43 10.71
C LEU A 3 -3.31 2.38 11.71
N TYR A 4 -3.49 1.10 11.38
CA TYR A 4 -2.82 0.03 12.09
C TYR A 4 -1.30 0.10 11.84
N GLU A 5 -0.50 -0.47 12.74
CA GLU A 5 0.96 -0.44 12.63
C GLU A 5 1.46 -1.04 11.31
N ALA A 6 0.84 -2.14 10.86
CA ALA A 6 1.15 -2.78 9.57
C ALA A 6 0.84 -1.87 8.37
N GLU A 7 -0.27 -1.12 8.41
CA GLU A 7 -0.66 -0.18 7.35
C GLU A 7 0.30 1.00 7.28
N ARG A 8 0.71 1.54 8.44
CA ARG A 8 1.68 2.63 8.50
C ARG A 8 3.05 2.18 7.99
N ARG A 9 3.50 0.97 8.35
CA ARG A 9 4.75 0.39 7.85
C ARG A 9 4.73 0.19 6.34
N LEU A 10 3.67 -0.42 5.81
CA LEU A 10 3.55 -0.64 4.37
C LEU A 10 3.44 0.68 3.59
N LEU A 11 2.69 1.65 4.11
CA LEU A 11 2.60 2.98 3.50
C LEU A 11 3.96 3.69 3.47
N LEU A 12 4.76 3.57 4.54
CA LEU A 12 6.12 4.10 4.58
C LEU A 12 7.01 3.40 3.55
N ALA A 13 6.98 2.07 3.47
CA ALA A 13 7.78 1.32 2.51
C ALA A 13 7.44 1.70 1.06
N ILE A 14 6.15 1.85 0.74
CA ILE A 14 5.68 2.32 -0.58
C ILE A 14 6.13 3.77 -0.84
N HIS A 15 6.11 4.62 0.19
CA HIS A 15 6.63 5.98 0.08
C HIS A 15 8.14 6.02 -0.20
N GLU A 16 8.90 5.09 0.37
CA GLU A 16 10.35 4.94 0.18
C GLU A 16 10.73 4.23 -1.13
N GLY A 17 9.76 3.66 -1.85
CA GLY A 17 9.97 3.12 -3.20
C GLY A 17 9.60 1.65 -3.38
N GLN A 18 8.94 1.00 -2.41
CA GLN A 18 8.38 -0.33 -2.62
C GLN A 18 7.29 -0.28 -3.69
N GLU A 19 7.51 -0.97 -4.81
CA GLU A 19 6.60 -0.95 -5.97
C GLU A 19 5.62 -2.14 -6.00
N VAL A 20 5.80 -3.14 -5.14
CA VAL A 20 5.02 -4.39 -5.12
C VAL A 20 4.63 -4.75 -3.70
N ALA A 21 3.40 -5.21 -3.50
CA ALA A 21 2.92 -5.83 -2.26
C ALA A 21 2.30 -7.18 -2.57
N GLU A 22 2.75 -8.22 -1.87
CA GLU A 22 2.32 -9.60 -2.08
C GLU A 22 2.27 -10.40 -0.77
N GLY A 23 1.61 -11.56 -0.80
CA GLY A 23 1.48 -12.41 0.38
C GLY A 23 0.73 -11.70 1.51
N GLU A 24 1.36 -11.61 2.68
CA GLU A 24 0.76 -11.00 3.89
C GLU A 24 0.50 -9.49 3.73
N GLU A 25 1.21 -8.82 2.82
CA GLU A 25 1.03 -7.39 2.56
C GLU A 25 -0.16 -7.09 1.65
N TYR A 26 -0.68 -8.08 0.92
CA TYR A 26 -1.74 -7.89 -0.08
C TYR A 26 -3.01 -7.26 0.54
N ASP A 27 -3.52 -7.84 1.62
CA ASP A 27 -4.73 -7.35 2.28
C ASP A 27 -4.53 -5.95 2.88
N THR A 28 -3.31 -5.69 3.37
CA THR A 28 -2.93 -4.38 3.91
C THR A 28 -2.85 -3.34 2.80
N CYS A 29 -2.27 -3.69 1.65
CA CYS A 29 -2.22 -2.84 0.46
C CYS A 29 -3.62 -2.54 -0.07
N ALA A 30 -4.50 -3.55 -0.12
CA ALA A 30 -5.88 -3.38 -0.54
C ALA A 30 -6.63 -2.36 0.34
N ARG A 31 -6.43 -2.39 1.67
CA ARG A 31 -7.00 -1.39 2.59
C ARG A 31 -6.42 0.01 2.34
N LEU A 32 -5.11 0.13 2.16
CA LEU A 32 -4.47 1.42 1.86
C LEU A 32 -4.96 2.03 0.53
N ILE A 33 -5.20 1.20 -0.48
CA ILE A 33 -5.81 1.61 -1.76
C ILE A 33 -7.25 2.04 -1.55
N HIS A 34 -8.02 1.26 -0.78
CA HIS A 34 -9.41 1.58 -0.45
C HIS A 34 -9.54 2.92 0.30
N TYR A 35 -8.61 3.23 1.21
CA TYR A 35 -8.53 4.51 1.89
C TYR A 35 -8.01 5.67 1.03
N GLY A 36 -7.59 5.40 -0.21
CA GLY A 36 -7.03 6.41 -1.11
C GLY A 36 -5.62 6.89 -0.73
N LEU A 37 -4.91 6.15 0.13
CA LEU A 37 -3.54 6.49 0.59
C LEU A 37 -2.47 5.98 -0.38
N VAL A 38 -2.77 4.89 -1.07
CA VAL A 38 -1.90 4.26 -2.07
C VAL A 38 -2.67 4.12 -3.37
N LYS A 39 -1.95 4.21 -4.50
CA LYS A 39 -2.43 3.75 -5.81
C LYS A 39 -1.54 2.60 -6.29
N GLY A 40 -2.13 1.70 -7.05
CA GLY A 40 -1.45 0.53 -7.61
C GLY A 40 -2.39 -0.26 -8.52
N ASP A 41 -1.80 -1.16 -9.30
CA ASP A 41 -2.54 -2.05 -10.19
C ASP A 41 -2.60 -3.46 -9.60
N ASP A 42 -3.76 -4.09 -9.67
CA ASP A 42 -3.89 -5.50 -9.34
C ASP A 42 -3.20 -6.34 -10.43
N ILE A 43 -2.13 -7.03 -10.04
CA ILE A 43 -1.31 -7.91 -10.90
C ILE A 43 -1.35 -9.36 -10.41
N SER A 44 -2.43 -9.71 -9.70
CA SER A 44 -2.69 -11.06 -9.19
C SER A 44 -2.79 -12.06 -10.35
N ASN A 45 -2.27 -13.26 -10.11
CA ASN A 45 -2.32 -14.35 -11.08
C ASN A 45 -2.37 -15.71 -10.38
N PHE A 46 -2.26 -16.81 -11.15
CA PHE A 46 -2.26 -18.18 -10.61
C PHE A 46 -1.15 -18.48 -9.57
N LYS A 47 -0.15 -17.60 -9.44
CA LYS A 47 0.95 -17.73 -8.46
C LYS A 47 0.71 -16.96 -7.17
N GLY A 48 -0.33 -16.11 -7.09
CA GLY A 48 -0.69 -15.41 -5.87
C GLY A 48 -1.28 -14.01 -6.09
N ASN A 49 -1.77 -13.45 -4.98
CA ASN A 49 -2.39 -12.13 -4.90
C ASN A 49 -1.33 -11.05 -4.72
N ARG A 50 -1.32 -10.06 -5.62
CA ARG A 50 -0.24 -9.08 -5.72
C ARG A 50 -0.74 -7.76 -6.27
N TYR A 51 -0.31 -6.65 -5.67
CA TYR A 51 -0.39 -5.32 -6.28
C TYR A 51 0.98 -4.88 -6.77
N GLY A 52 1.01 -4.18 -7.91
CA GLY A 52 2.22 -3.64 -8.52
C GLY A 52 2.07 -2.14 -8.84
N TYR A 53 3.18 -1.54 -9.25
CA TYR A 53 3.27 -0.11 -9.58
C TYR A 53 2.80 0.79 -8.42
N LEU A 54 3.06 0.35 -7.18
CA LEU A 54 2.61 1.01 -5.98
C LEU A 54 3.23 2.40 -5.83
N LYS A 55 2.39 3.38 -5.52
CA LYS A 55 2.83 4.75 -5.20
C LYS A 55 1.94 5.34 -4.12
N ALA A 56 2.56 6.01 -3.14
CA ALA A 56 1.82 6.80 -2.16
C ALA A 56 1.12 8.00 -2.82
N THR A 57 -0.16 8.22 -2.51
CA THR A 57 -0.92 9.40 -2.96
C THR A 57 -0.49 10.65 -2.18
N ALA A 58 -1.01 11.82 -2.56
CA ALA A 58 -0.77 13.04 -1.76
C ALA A 58 -1.27 12.88 -0.32
N ILE A 59 -2.48 12.32 -0.15
CA ILE A 59 -3.08 12.04 1.15
C ILE A 59 -2.22 11.04 1.94
N GLY A 60 -1.74 9.97 1.28
CA GLY A 60 -0.83 9.00 1.90
C GLY A 60 0.44 9.64 2.46
N ARG A 61 1.04 10.58 1.72
CA ARG A 61 2.24 11.31 2.18
C ARG A 61 1.95 12.25 3.35
N GLU A 62 0.81 12.94 3.34
CA GLU A 62 0.40 13.79 4.44
C GLU A 62 0.20 12.99 5.73
N VAL A 63 -0.38 11.79 5.64
CA VAL A 63 -0.56 10.88 6.79
C VAL A 63 0.77 10.41 7.38
N LEU A 64 1.83 10.28 6.58
CA LEU A 64 3.17 9.95 7.09
C LEU A 64 3.87 11.14 7.77
N ALA A 65 3.52 12.37 7.39
CA ALA A 65 4.09 13.61 7.92
C ALA A 65 3.38 14.12 9.19
N ALA A 66 2.23 13.55 9.54
CA ALA A 66 1.44 13.84 10.74
C ALA A 66 1.83 12.95 11.93
#